data_AF-A0AAD0T4F7-F1
#
_entry.id   AF-A0AAD0T4F7-F1
#
_cell.length_a   1.000
_cell.length_b   1.000
_cell.length_c   1.000
_cell.angle_alpha   90.00
_cell.angle_beta   90.00
_cell.angle_gamma   90.00
#
_symmetry.space_group_name_H-M   'P 1'
#
loop_
_entity.id
_entity.type
_entity.pdbx_description
1 polymer ?
#
loop_
_entity_poly.entity_id
_entity_poly.type
_entity_poly.pdbx_seq_one_letter_code
_entity_poly.pdbx_strand_id
1 'polypeptide(L)'
;MLPKIISNITLAFIAIVVLYTLAPLFKDILDSIFNSNRPKKKSHSKEEFDEMVKRKIERMSMSGGAQGVKGQSGQGLKERSFLSYFKEKDLFSSPEDEQFFEGMNSSMQWGDFQEAKKILNQIENDFEIIDKSASEGINQFIKSIYNKETLLSLKKLNGGKIDKQSFLSLASTLFVFRHINQIKSKRFADQNQLLLILNLAAIKDTKAKIKLIESYINAEAIDSIKESPILYRDLISDLNKTFDQLYPLLPLKTEKLEKEFNNLSESDRKKKYKKLVQIYHPDKWHGDLKSQAIDDRLRENFNLIQKLYK
;
A
#
# COMPACT_ATOMS: atom_id res chain seq x y z
N MET A 1 -44.13 15.51 -3.55
CA MET A 1 -44.55 14.10 -3.27
C MET A 1 -43.84 13.08 -4.17
N LEU A 2 -43.49 13.39 -5.42
CA LEU A 2 -42.67 12.53 -6.30
C LEU A 2 -41.36 11.97 -5.68
N PRO A 3 -40.55 12.74 -4.93
CA PRO A 3 -39.26 12.24 -4.43
C PRO A 3 -39.40 11.10 -3.41
N LYS A 4 -40.46 11.12 -2.59
CA LYS A 4 -40.73 10.05 -1.61
C LYS A 4 -41.22 8.76 -2.29
N ILE A 5 -41.98 8.88 -3.38
CA ILE A 5 -42.45 7.72 -4.15
C ILE A 5 -41.26 7.05 -4.85
N ILE A 6 -40.38 7.83 -5.47
CA ILE A 6 -39.17 7.31 -6.14
C ILE A 6 -38.25 6.64 -5.11
N SER A 7 -37.98 7.29 -3.96
CA SER A 7 -37.15 6.71 -2.90
C SER A 7 -37.68 5.37 -2.38
N ASN A 8 -39.00 5.24 -2.19
CA ASN A 8 -39.60 3.99 -1.72
C ASN A 8 -39.54 2.89 -2.79
N ILE A 9 -39.68 3.23 -4.07
CA ILE A 9 -39.52 2.28 -5.18
C ILE A 9 -38.07 1.81 -5.29
N THR A 10 -37.08 2.72 -5.18
CA THR A 10 -35.66 2.35 -5.23
C THR A 10 -35.28 1.44 -4.06
N LEU A 11 -35.81 1.72 -2.86
CA LEU A 11 -35.55 0.91 -1.67
C LEU A 11 -36.18 -0.49 -1.78
N ALA A 12 -37.39 -0.59 -2.34
CA ALA A 12 -38.02 -1.88 -2.65
C ALA A 12 -37.23 -2.66 -3.70
N PHE A 13 -36.69 -1.99 -4.72
CA PHE A 13 -35.88 -2.64 -5.75
C PHE A 13 -34.55 -3.17 -5.21
N ILE A 14 -33.86 -2.39 -4.36
CA ILE A 14 -32.65 -2.83 -3.67
C ILE A 14 -32.97 -4.03 -2.77
N ALA A 15 -34.08 -4.02 -2.03
CA ALA A 15 -34.48 -5.14 -1.18
C ALA A 15 -34.73 -6.42 -2.00
N ILE A 16 -35.37 -6.32 -3.17
CA ILE A 16 -35.61 -7.48 -4.06
C ILE A 16 -34.29 -8.01 -4.63
N VAL A 17 -33.38 -7.14 -5.06
CA VAL A 17 -32.05 -7.53 -5.57
C VAL A 17 -31.23 -8.22 -4.48
N VAL A 18 -31.23 -7.67 -3.26
CA VAL A 18 -30.53 -8.28 -2.11
C VAL A 18 -31.14 -9.65 -1.77
N LEU A 19 -32.48 -9.78 -1.79
CA LEU A 19 -33.15 -11.07 -1.58
C LEU A 19 -32.79 -12.10 -2.66
N TYR A 20 -32.76 -11.71 -3.94
CA TYR A 20 -32.43 -12.63 -5.03
C TYR A 20 -30.95 -13.03 -5.07
N THR A 21 -30.05 -12.12 -4.73
CA THR A 21 -28.60 -12.40 -4.68
C THR A 21 -28.21 -13.23 -3.47
N LEU A 22 -28.90 -13.05 -2.33
CA LEU A 22 -28.61 -13.78 -1.09
C LEU A 22 -29.43 -15.09 -0.95
N ALA A 23 -30.56 -15.25 -1.65
CA ALA A 23 -31.36 -16.48 -1.60
C ALA A 23 -30.58 -17.76 -1.93
N PRO A 24 -29.66 -17.81 -2.92
CA PRO A 24 -28.83 -18.99 -3.17
C PRO A 24 -27.89 -19.30 -2.02
N LEU A 25 -27.32 -18.26 -1.39
CA LEU A 25 -26.39 -18.40 -0.25
C LEU A 25 -27.12 -18.90 1.01
N PHE A 26 -28.33 -18.39 1.27
CA PHE A 26 -29.15 -18.89 2.37
C PHE A 26 -29.68 -20.30 2.12
N LYS A 27 -29.96 -20.67 0.86
CA LYS A 27 -30.38 -22.03 0.53
C LYS A 27 -29.27 -23.05 0.83
N ASP A 28 -28.02 -22.76 0.47
CA ASP A 28 -26.89 -23.65 0.75
C ASP A 28 -26.57 -23.72 2.26
N ILE A 29 -26.73 -22.61 3.00
CA ILE A 29 -26.54 -22.57 4.45
C ILE A 29 -27.67 -23.33 5.17
N LEU A 30 -28.93 -23.12 4.78
CA LEU A 30 -30.09 -23.79 5.40
C LEU A 30 -30.17 -25.27 5.02
N ASP A 31 -29.84 -25.66 3.78
CA ASP A 31 -29.74 -27.07 3.38
C ASP A 31 -28.60 -27.78 4.14
N SER A 32 -27.51 -27.08 4.45
CA SER A 32 -26.41 -27.62 5.28
C SER A 32 -26.75 -27.74 6.77
N ILE A 33 -27.68 -26.93 7.29
CA ILE A 33 -28.05 -26.92 8.73
C ILE A 33 -29.24 -27.86 9.00
N PHE A 34 -30.23 -27.94 8.11
CA PHE A 34 -31.48 -28.68 8.35
C PHE A 34 -31.55 -30.05 7.68
N ASN A 35 -30.67 -30.38 6.72
CA ASN A 35 -30.71 -31.67 6.00
C ASN A 35 -29.38 -32.44 6.15
N SER A 36 -29.17 -33.07 7.31
CA SER A 36 -27.98 -33.89 7.59
C SER A 36 -27.93 -35.23 6.83
N ASN A 37 -28.92 -35.55 5.99
CA ASN A 37 -29.06 -36.84 5.30
C ASN A 37 -29.24 -36.71 3.78
N ARG A 38 -28.40 -35.91 3.08
CA ARG A 38 -28.23 -36.02 1.63
C ARG A 38 -26.83 -36.53 1.25
N PRO A 39 -26.75 -37.40 0.22
CA PRO A 39 -25.52 -38.12 -0.10
C PRO A 39 -24.41 -37.15 -0.49
N LYS A 40 -23.25 -37.30 0.17
CA LYS A 40 -22.02 -36.57 -0.15
C LYS A 40 -21.79 -36.59 -1.66
N LYS A 41 -21.64 -35.42 -2.29
CA LYS A 41 -21.02 -35.33 -3.62
C LYS A 41 -19.70 -36.11 -3.55
N LYS A 42 -19.57 -37.16 -4.35
CA LYS A 42 -18.39 -38.02 -4.40
C LYS A 42 -17.14 -37.14 -4.50
N SER A 43 -16.24 -37.25 -3.53
CA SER A 43 -14.89 -36.74 -3.69
C SER A 43 -14.27 -37.51 -4.84
N HIS A 44 -14.03 -36.84 -5.96
CA HIS A 44 -13.27 -37.46 -7.04
C HIS A 44 -11.92 -37.91 -6.46
N SER A 45 -11.69 -39.23 -6.48
CA SER A 45 -10.40 -39.76 -6.03
C SER A 45 -9.32 -39.23 -6.98
N LYS A 46 -8.07 -39.20 -6.50
CA LYS A 46 -6.91 -38.78 -7.28
C LYS A 46 -6.85 -39.49 -8.65
N GLU A 47 -7.31 -40.74 -8.69
CA GLU A 47 -7.42 -41.54 -9.92
C GLU A 47 -8.47 -41.01 -10.91
N GLU A 48 -9.64 -40.54 -10.45
CA GLU A 48 -10.64 -39.92 -11.34
C GLU A 48 -10.18 -38.54 -11.86
N PHE A 49 -9.41 -37.80 -11.07
CA PHE A 49 -8.78 -36.56 -11.51
C PHE A 49 -7.70 -36.82 -12.56
N ASP A 50 -6.81 -37.78 -12.30
CA ASP A 50 -5.75 -38.16 -13.24
C ASP A 50 -6.34 -38.73 -14.54
N GLU A 51 -7.44 -39.48 -14.48
CA GLU A 51 -8.16 -39.95 -15.66
C GLU A 51 -8.83 -38.80 -16.44
N MET A 52 -9.35 -37.79 -15.74
CA MET A 52 -9.93 -36.60 -16.36
C MET A 52 -8.86 -35.73 -17.05
N VAL A 53 -7.69 -35.58 -16.41
CA VAL A 53 -6.52 -34.90 -16.99
C VAL A 53 -6.02 -35.66 -18.20
N LYS A 54 -5.92 -36.99 -18.12
CA LYS A 54 -5.51 -37.85 -19.24
C LYS A 54 -6.47 -37.73 -20.43
N ARG A 55 -7.79 -37.77 -20.21
CA ARG A 55 -8.79 -37.56 -21.27
C ARG A 55 -8.72 -36.15 -21.88
N LYS A 56 -8.33 -35.14 -21.11
CA LYS A 56 -8.15 -33.77 -21.61
C LYS A 56 -6.87 -33.63 -22.45
N ILE A 57 -5.79 -34.30 -22.06
CA ILE A 57 -4.56 -34.39 -22.83
C ILE A 57 -4.79 -35.19 -24.13
N GLU A 58 -5.49 -36.32 -24.06
CA GLU A 58 -5.88 -37.11 -25.25
C GLU A 58 -6.78 -36.33 -26.21
N ARG A 59 -7.74 -35.54 -25.70
CA ARG A 59 -8.55 -34.67 -26.56
C ARG A 59 -7.72 -33.56 -27.23
N MET A 60 -6.65 -33.09 -26.59
CA MET A 60 -5.74 -32.12 -27.21
C MET A 60 -4.77 -32.77 -28.18
N SER A 61 -4.29 -33.99 -27.92
CA SER A 61 -3.40 -34.72 -28.82
C SER A 61 -4.12 -35.31 -30.04
N MET A 62 -5.39 -35.70 -29.92
CA MET A 62 -6.22 -36.17 -31.04
C MET A 62 -6.71 -35.04 -31.97
N SER A 63 -6.46 -33.77 -31.63
CA SER A 63 -6.70 -32.63 -32.56
C SER A 63 -5.64 -32.53 -33.68
N GLY A 64 -4.65 -33.44 -33.70
CA GLY A 64 -3.54 -33.46 -34.65
C GLY A 64 -3.65 -34.43 -35.84
N GLY A 65 -4.79 -35.09 -36.08
CA GLY A 65 -4.87 -36.01 -37.22
C GLY A 65 -6.25 -36.51 -37.60
N ALA A 66 -6.92 -35.81 -38.54
CA ALA A 66 -7.74 -36.37 -39.61
C ALA A 66 -8.30 -35.23 -40.48
N GLN A 67 -8.31 -35.44 -41.79
CA GLN A 67 -8.63 -34.49 -42.85
C GLN A 67 -10.01 -33.82 -42.74
N GLY A 68 -10.04 -32.52 -43.05
CA GLY A 68 -10.96 -31.98 -44.06
C GLY A 68 -12.41 -31.73 -43.65
N VAL A 69 -12.66 -30.66 -42.89
CA VAL A 69 -13.88 -29.86 -43.05
C VAL A 69 -13.51 -28.38 -42.91
N LYS A 70 -13.83 -27.58 -43.94
CA LYS A 70 -13.84 -26.11 -43.89
C LYS A 70 -14.87 -25.66 -42.85
N GLY A 71 -14.48 -25.67 -41.58
CA GLY A 71 -15.06 -24.81 -40.56
C GLY A 71 -14.12 -23.63 -40.44
N GLN A 72 -14.59 -22.43 -40.80
CA GLN A 72 -14.00 -21.21 -40.25
C GLN A 72 -13.98 -21.40 -38.73
N SER A 73 -12.82 -21.75 -38.19
CA SER A 73 -12.53 -21.48 -36.80
C SER A 73 -12.52 -19.97 -36.71
N GLY A 74 -13.69 -19.42 -36.33
CA GLY A 74 -13.73 -18.12 -35.71
C GLY A 74 -12.60 -18.14 -34.69
N GLN A 75 -11.57 -17.34 -34.95
CA GLN A 75 -10.66 -16.90 -33.93
C GLN A 75 -11.58 -16.33 -32.85
N GLY A 76 -11.91 -17.14 -31.85
CA GLY A 76 -12.43 -16.62 -30.60
C GLY A 76 -11.44 -15.52 -30.24
N LEU A 77 -11.92 -14.28 -30.20
CA LEU A 77 -11.11 -13.16 -29.77
C LEU A 77 -10.49 -13.62 -28.45
N LYS A 78 -9.19 -13.96 -28.46
CA LYS A 78 -8.43 -14.06 -27.22
C LYS A 78 -8.66 -12.70 -26.60
N GLU A 79 -9.40 -12.64 -25.48
CA GLU A 79 -9.55 -11.41 -24.73
C GLU A 79 -8.16 -10.80 -24.60
N ARG A 80 -7.95 -9.66 -25.28
CA ARG A 80 -6.64 -9.03 -25.30
C ARG A 80 -6.36 -8.60 -23.87
N SER A 81 -5.44 -9.29 -23.20
CA SER A 81 -4.93 -8.85 -21.90
C SER A 81 -4.45 -7.40 -22.04
N PHE A 82 -4.61 -6.59 -21.00
CA PHE A 82 -4.12 -5.21 -21.00
C PHE A 82 -2.59 -5.16 -21.21
N LEU A 83 -1.86 -6.25 -20.95
CA LEU A 83 -0.42 -6.37 -21.24
C LEU A 83 -0.10 -6.31 -22.73
N SER A 84 -1.05 -6.68 -23.61
CA SER A 84 -0.87 -6.57 -25.07
C SER A 84 -0.52 -5.14 -25.49
N TYR A 85 -1.09 -4.12 -24.82
CA TYR A 85 -0.75 -2.72 -25.06
C TYR A 85 0.73 -2.43 -24.77
N PHE A 86 1.28 -2.98 -23.69
CA PHE A 86 2.66 -2.73 -23.30
C PHE A 86 3.65 -3.45 -24.23
N LYS A 87 3.28 -4.66 -24.69
CA LYS A 87 4.03 -5.43 -25.67
C LYS A 87 4.05 -4.76 -27.05
N GLU A 88 2.88 -4.38 -27.57
CA GLU A 88 2.72 -3.70 -28.86
C GLU A 88 3.48 -2.36 -28.92
N LYS A 89 3.67 -1.71 -27.77
CA LYS A 89 4.34 -0.42 -27.64
C LYS A 89 5.82 -0.53 -27.25
N ASP A 90 6.36 -1.75 -27.15
CA ASP A 90 7.71 -2.02 -26.65
C ASP A 90 7.97 -1.23 -25.36
N LEU A 91 7.18 -1.46 -24.31
CA LEU A 91 7.28 -0.70 -23.06
C LEU A 91 8.01 -1.45 -21.95
N PHE A 92 8.37 -2.71 -22.15
CA PHE A 92 9.20 -3.47 -21.21
C PHE A 92 10.67 -3.07 -21.35
N SER A 93 11.39 -3.06 -20.23
CA SER A 93 12.82 -2.77 -20.22
C SER A 93 13.66 -3.93 -20.77
N SER A 94 13.21 -5.16 -20.59
CA SER A 94 13.84 -6.37 -21.16
C SER A 94 12.82 -7.49 -21.44
N PRO A 95 13.20 -8.54 -22.21
CA PRO A 95 12.37 -9.73 -22.39
C PRO A 95 12.07 -10.48 -21.09
N GLU A 96 13.00 -10.48 -20.13
CA GLU A 96 12.80 -11.08 -18.81
C GLU A 96 11.74 -10.32 -18.00
N ASP A 97 11.68 -8.99 -18.12
CA ASP A 97 10.62 -8.20 -17.52
C ASP A 97 9.27 -8.53 -18.15
N GLU A 98 9.20 -8.64 -19.48
CA GLU A 98 7.98 -9.06 -20.18
C GLU A 98 7.48 -10.42 -19.65
N GLN A 99 8.37 -11.41 -19.54
CA GLN A 99 8.03 -12.73 -18.97
C GLN A 99 7.57 -12.62 -17.51
N PHE A 100 8.17 -11.74 -16.72
CA PHE A 100 7.73 -11.49 -15.35
C PHE A 100 6.29 -10.97 -15.31
N PHE A 101 5.93 -9.99 -16.13
CA PHE A 101 4.57 -9.44 -16.18
C PHE A 101 3.55 -10.45 -16.75
N GLU A 102 3.93 -11.24 -17.77
CA GLU A 102 3.08 -12.34 -18.26
C GLU A 102 2.86 -13.42 -17.18
N GLY A 103 3.91 -13.76 -16.43
CA GLY A 103 3.86 -14.65 -15.27
C GLY A 103 2.94 -14.11 -14.18
N MET A 104 3.08 -12.84 -13.80
CA MET A 104 2.20 -12.17 -12.84
C MET A 104 0.74 -12.23 -13.27
N ASN A 105 0.44 -11.95 -14.54
CA ASN A 105 -0.92 -12.01 -15.09
C ASN A 105 -1.52 -13.41 -14.98
N SER A 106 -0.69 -14.45 -15.12
CA SER A 106 -1.09 -15.85 -14.91
C SER A 106 -1.31 -16.16 -13.43
N SER A 107 -0.42 -15.71 -12.54
CA SER A 107 -0.53 -15.89 -11.09
C SER A 107 -1.77 -15.21 -10.49
N MET A 108 -2.35 -14.19 -11.16
CA MET A 108 -3.62 -13.58 -10.74
C MET A 108 -4.76 -14.59 -10.63
N GLN A 109 -4.76 -15.61 -11.49
CA GLN A 109 -5.80 -16.64 -11.51
C GLN A 109 -5.68 -17.59 -10.31
N TRP A 110 -4.45 -17.87 -9.87
CA TRP A 110 -4.16 -18.89 -8.86
C TRP A 110 -3.89 -18.33 -7.46
N GLY A 111 -3.55 -17.05 -7.34
CA GLY A 111 -3.32 -16.38 -6.06
C GLY A 111 -1.99 -16.70 -5.37
N ASP A 112 -1.06 -17.37 -6.05
CA ASP A 112 0.30 -17.65 -5.56
C ASP A 112 1.30 -16.64 -6.16
N PHE A 113 1.48 -15.51 -5.48
CA PHE A 113 2.46 -14.49 -5.86
C PHE A 113 3.69 -14.59 -4.97
N GLN A 114 4.78 -15.08 -5.53
CA GLN A 114 6.08 -15.08 -4.85
C GLN A 114 6.59 -13.63 -4.63
N GLU A 115 6.06 -12.67 -5.39
CA GLU A 115 6.30 -11.24 -5.30
C GLU A 115 5.81 -10.65 -3.98
N ALA A 116 4.75 -11.22 -3.38
CA ALA A 116 4.21 -10.75 -2.10
C ALA A 116 5.28 -10.73 -1.01
N LYS A 117 6.05 -11.81 -0.90
CA LYS A 117 7.15 -11.90 0.06
C LYS A 117 8.23 -10.84 -0.18
N LYS A 118 8.51 -10.50 -1.44
CA LYS A 118 9.50 -9.47 -1.78
C LYS A 118 9.01 -8.08 -1.37
N ILE A 119 7.75 -7.77 -1.63
CA ILE A 119 7.13 -6.50 -1.24
C ILE A 119 7.15 -6.35 0.28
N LEU A 120 6.72 -7.38 1.02
CA LEU A 120 6.72 -7.38 2.48
C LEU A 120 8.13 -7.23 3.05
N ASN A 121 9.09 -8.05 2.60
CA ASN A 121 10.49 -7.95 3.04
C ASN A 121 11.07 -6.55 2.80
N GLN A 122 10.72 -5.91 1.68
CA GLN A 122 11.18 -4.56 1.37
C GLN A 122 10.61 -3.52 2.35
N ILE A 123 9.33 -3.63 2.67
CA ILE A 123 8.64 -2.75 3.64
C ILE A 123 9.18 -2.96 5.05
N GLU A 124 9.42 -4.22 5.43
CA GLU A 124 9.92 -4.62 6.73
C GLU A 124 11.32 -4.09 7.03
N ASN A 125 12.07 -3.59 6.06
CA ASN A 125 13.35 -2.93 6.33
C ASN A 125 13.14 -1.62 7.12
N ASP A 126 12.09 -0.86 6.82
CA ASP A 126 11.86 0.49 7.37
C ASP A 126 10.63 0.55 8.30
N PHE A 127 9.71 -0.40 8.17
CA PHE A 127 8.46 -0.46 8.91
C PHE A 127 8.27 -1.79 9.64
N GLU A 128 7.47 -1.78 10.69
CA GLU A 128 6.96 -2.95 11.38
C GLU A 128 5.47 -3.09 11.04
N ILE A 129 5.05 -4.30 10.63
CA ILE A 129 3.64 -4.59 10.38
C ILE A 129 3.00 -4.98 11.71
N ILE A 130 2.16 -4.09 12.25
CA ILE A 130 1.55 -4.28 13.57
C ILE A 130 0.22 -5.05 13.50
N ASP A 131 -0.46 -5.02 12.35
CA ASP A 131 -1.68 -5.80 12.09
C ASP A 131 -1.40 -6.82 10.98
N LYS A 132 -1.44 -8.11 11.35
CA LYS A 132 -1.14 -9.22 10.45
C LYS A 132 -2.10 -9.31 9.27
N SER A 133 -3.33 -8.79 9.39
CA SER A 133 -4.30 -8.80 8.30
C SER A 133 -3.78 -8.07 7.05
N ALA A 134 -2.93 -7.05 7.21
CA ALA A 134 -2.27 -6.36 6.09
C ALA A 134 -1.31 -7.30 5.34
N SER A 135 -0.53 -8.11 6.06
CA SER A 135 0.39 -9.09 5.46
C SER A 135 -0.35 -10.27 4.83
N GLU A 136 -1.45 -10.72 5.45
CA GLU A 136 -2.28 -11.83 4.93
C GLU A 136 -3.05 -11.40 3.66
N GLY A 137 -3.46 -10.13 3.58
CA GLY A 137 -4.17 -9.54 2.45
C GLY A 137 -3.30 -9.16 1.25
N ILE A 138 -1.98 -9.36 1.31
CA ILE A 138 -1.02 -8.86 0.31
C ILE A 138 -1.33 -9.33 -1.12
N ASN A 139 -1.79 -10.57 -1.31
CA ASN A 139 -2.11 -11.09 -2.64
C ASN A 139 -3.33 -10.39 -3.25
N GLN A 140 -4.35 -10.07 -2.43
CA GLN A 140 -5.50 -9.30 -2.88
C GLN A 140 -5.09 -7.86 -3.19
N PHE A 141 -4.22 -7.27 -2.37
CA PHE A 141 -3.64 -5.95 -2.63
C PHE A 141 -2.90 -5.91 -3.97
N ILE A 142 -1.99 -6.86 -4.25
CA ILE A 142 -1.26 -6.94 -5.52
C ILE A 142 -2.24 -7.07 -6.69
N LYS A 143 -3.27 -7.92 -6.59
CA LYS A 143 -4.31 -8.04 -7.62
C LYS A 143 -5.02 -6.71 -7.88
N SER A 144 -5.30 -5.93 -6.83
CA SER A 144 -5.98 -4.64 -6.96
C SER A 144 -5.14 -3.58 -7.70
N ILE A 145 -3.82 -3.61 -7.51
CA ILE A 145 -2.91 -2.61 -8.12
C ILE A 145 -2.36 -3.06 -9.47
N TYR A 146 -2.34 -4.35 -9.78
CA TYR A 146 -1.81 -4.86 -11.04
C TYR A 146 -2.81 -4.66 -12.18
N ASN A 147 -2.84 -3.44 -12.69
CA ASN A 147 -3.75 -3.02 -13.74
C ASN A 147 -3.05 -2.03 -14.69
N LYS A 148 -3.70 -1.72 -15.81
CA LYS A 148 -3.14 -0.84 -16.85
C LYS A 148 -2.76 0.54 -16.32
N GLU A 149 -3.57 1.13 -15.45
CA GLU A 149 -3.34 2.50 -14.94
C GLU A 149 -2.10 2.56 -14.07
N THR A 150 -1.93 1.59 -13.16
CA THR A 150 -0.72 1.49 -12.33
C THR A 150 0.52 1.28 -13.17
N LEU A 151 0.48 0.41 -14.19
CA LEU A 151 1.64 0.20 -15.07
C LEU A 151 1.96 1.43 -15.94
N LEU A 152 0.94 2.19 -16.36
CA LEU A 152 1.14 3.47 -17.04
C LEU A 152 1.73 4.54 -16.10
N SER A 153 1.33 4.54 -14.83
CA SER A 153 1.93 5.39 -13.80
C SER A 153 3.40 5.01 -13.58
N LEU A 154 3.67 3.71 -13.42
CA LEU A 154 5.02 3.17 -13.29
C LEU A 154 5.92 3.58 -14.44
N LYS A 155 5.44 3.46 -15.68
CA LYS A 155 6.13 3.91 -16.88
C LYS A 155 6.58 5.38 -16.76
N LYS A 156 5.70 6.26 -16.29
CA LYS A 156 6.01 7.70 -16.14
C LYS A 156 7.08 7.94 -15.09
N LEU A 157 7.04 7.18 -13.99
CA LEU A 157 8.04 7.27 -12.91
C LEU A 157 9.40 6.74 -13.33
N ASN A 158 9.42 5.71 -14.18
CA ASN A 158 10.62 4.98 -14.56
C ASN A 158 11.11 5.33 -15.98
N GLY A 159 11.04 6.62 -16.34
CA GLY A 159 11.68 7.12 -17.56
C GLY A 159 11.13 6.58 -18.88
N GLY A 160 9.91 6.02 -18.90
CA GLY A 160 9.24 5.59 -20.12
C GLY A 160 9.17 4.08 -20.35
N LYS A 161 9.82 3.27 -19.52
CA LYS A 161 9.77 1.80 -19.57
C LYS A 161 9.27 1.21 -18.25
N ILE A 162 8.78 -0.03 -18.29
CA ILE A 162 8.38 -0.79 -17.11
C ILE A 162 9.30 -1.99 -16.91
N ASP A 163 9.72 -2.20 -15.67
CA ASP A 163 10.51 -3.34 -15.23
C ASP A 163 9.99 -3.88 -13.90
N LYS A 164 10.38 -5.11 -13.61
CA LYS A 164 10.02 -5.82 -12.39
C LYS A 164 10.39 -5.06 -11.13
N GLN A 165 11.60 -4.52 -11.05
CA GLN A 165 12.11 -3.89 -9.83
C GLN A 165 11.34 -2.61 -9.51
N SER A 166 11.06 -1.82 -10.53
CA SER A 166 10.26 -0.60 -10.43
C SER A 166 8.82 -0.94 -10.03
N PHE A 167 8.24 -2.03 -10.57
CA PHE A 167 6.89 -2.48 -10.15
C PHE A 167 6.85 -2.86 -8.67
N LEU A 168 7.80 -3.70 -8.21
CA LEU A 168 7.88 -4.08 -6.80
C LEU A 168 8.06 -2.85 -5.90
N SER A 169 8.88 -1.89 -6.33
CA SER A 169 9.12 -0.62 -5.63
C SER A 169 7.85 0.25 -5.55
N LEU A 170 7.09 0.39 -6.64
CA LEU A 170 5.82 1.10 -6.60
C LEU A 170 4.80 0.37 -5.72
N ALA A 171 4.72 -0.95 -5.81
CA ALA A 171 3.82 -1.76 -4.99
C ALA A 171 4.10 -1.61 -3.49
N SER A 172 5.37 -1.61 -3.06
CA SER A 172 5.75 -1.33 -1.67
C SER A 172 5.32 0.06 -1.22
N THR A 173 5.45 1.08 -2.06
CA THR A 173 4.99 2.45 -1.76
C THR A 173 3.48 2.50 -1.56
N LEU A 174 2.73 1.94 -2.51
CA LEU A 174 1.27 1.89 -2.44
C LEU A 174 0.79 1.11 -1.22
N PHE A 175 1.50 0.05 -0.83
CA PHE A 175 1.18 -0.72 0.36
C PHE A 175 1.30 0.16 1.61
N VAL A 176 2.42 0.89 1.76
CA VAL A 176 2.64 1.82 2.88
C VAL A 176 1.53 2.84 2.99
N PHE A 177 1.15 3.49 1.88
CA PHE A 177 0.08 4.50 1.91
C PHE A 177 -1.28 3.91 2.31
N ARG A 178 -1.64 2.74 1.78
CA ARG A 178 -2.97 2.15 1.99
C ARG A 178 -3.13 1.40 3.31
N HIS A 179 -2.02 0.95 3.90
CA HIS A 179 -1.99 0.23 5.17
C HIS A 179 -1.29 1.06 6.25
N ILE A 180 -1.28 2.39 6.11
CA ILE A 180 -0.50 3.27 6.97
C ILE A 180 -0.86 3.11 8.46
N ASN A 181 -2.12 2.83 8.77
CA ASN A 181 -2.62 2.62 10.13
C ASN A 181 -2.34 1.21 10.68
N GLN A 182 -1.82 0.31 9.85
CA GLN A 182 -1.51 -1.08 10.17
C GLN A 182 0.00 -1.35 10.20
N ILE A 183 0.79 -0.29 10.00
CA ILE A 183 2.25 -0.33 10.07
C ILE A 183 2.74 0.74 11.05
N LYS A 184 3.97 0.55 11.53
CA LYS A 184 4.68 1.50 12.36
C LYS A 184 6.05 1.75 11.77
N SER A 185 6.50 3.00 11.70
CA SER A 185 7.87 3.28 11.29
C SER A 185 8.87 2.81 12.35
N LYS A 186 9.96 2.18 11.92
CA LYS A 186 11.09 1.86 12.80
C LYS A 186 11.90 3.10 13.19
N ARG A 187 11.82 4.17 12.39
CA ARG A 187 12.54 5.44 12.62
C ARG A 187 11.70 6.43 13.41
N PHE A 188 10.40 6.52 13.12
CA PHE A 188 9.52 7.52 13.72
C PHE A 188 8.68 6.90 14.84
N ALA A 189 8.74 7.48 16.04
CA ALA A 189 8.13 6.89 17.23
C ALA A 189 6.60 7.03 17.27
N ASP A 190 6.05 8.00 16.54
CA ASP A 190 4.66 8.43 16.61
C ASP A 190 3.97 8.41 15.23
N GLN A 191 2.71 7.97 15.19
CA GLN A 191 1.96 7.80 13.94
C GLN A 191 1.65 9.14 13.27
N ASN A 192 1.31 10.18 14.03
CA ASN A 192 1.03 11.50 13.48
C ASN A 192 2.30 12.11 12.88
N GLN A 193 3.48 11.82 13.43
CA GLN A 193 4.75 12.21 12.84
C GLN A 193 4.96 11.55 11.47
N LEU A 194 4.71 10.24 11.36
CA LEU A 194 4.81 9.54 10.08
C LEU A 194 3.85 10.13 9.04
N LEU A 195 2.59 10.38 9.42
CA LEU A 195 1.59 11.01 8.54
C LEU A 195 1.98 12.42 8.12
N LEU A 196 2.52 13.23 9.03
CA LEU A 196 3.02 14.57 8.73
C LEU A 196 4.15 14.52 7.69
N ILE A 197 5.16 13.68 7.93
CA ILE A 197 6.34 13.56 7.07
C ILE A 197 5.93 13.06 5.67
N LEU A 198 5.04 12.07 5.60
CA LEU A 198 4.52 11.55 4.33
C LEU A 198 3.79 12.62 3.51
N ASN A 199 2.90 13.39 4.14
CA ASN A 199 2.20 14.48 3.45
C ASN A 199 3.17 15.58 3.01
N LEU A 200 4.15 15.95 3.85
CA LEU A 200 5.13 16.97 3.50
C LEU A 200 6.08 16.55 2.38
N ALA A 201 6.44 15.26 2.31
CA ALA A 201 7.22 14.71 1.21
C ALA A 201 6.46 14.79 -0.13
N ALA A 202 5.12 14.68 -0.10
CA ALA A 202 4.28 14.75 -1.30
C ALA A 202 3.99 16.20 -1.78
N ILE A 203 4.10 17.19 -0.90
CA ILE A 203 3.83 18.59 -1.24
C ILE A 203 5.08 19.22 -1.87
N LYS A 204 4.92 19.89 -3.01
CA LYS A 204 6.02 20.68 -3.62
C LYS A 204 5.96 22.16 -3.23
N ASP A 205 4.76 22.70 -3.04
CA ASP A 205 4.54 24.11 -2.74
C ASP A 205 4.95 24.46 -1.30
N THR A 206 5.89 25.39 -1.14
CA THR A 206 6.42 25.83 0.15
C THR A 206 5.33 26.39 1.06
N LYS A 207 4.37 27.16 0.52
CA LYS A 207 3.29 27.75 1.31
C LYS A 207 2.36 26.68 1.88
N ALA A 208 2.03 25.66 1.09
CA ALA A 208 1.24 24.52 1.53
C ALA A 208 1.97 23.68 2.59
N LYS A 209 3.30 23.52 2.47
CA LYS A 209 4.11 22.88 3.52
C LYS A 209 4.03 23.63 4.84
N ILE A 210 4.23 24.95 4.81
CA ILE A 210 4.14 25.81 5.99
C ILE A 210 2.76 25.65 6.66
N LYS A 211 1.67 25.79 5.89
CA LYS A 211 0.31 25.62 6.42
C LYS A 211 0.09 24.26 7.08
N LEU A 212 0.60 23.19 6.50
CA LEU A 212 0.46 21.85 7.07
C LEU A 212 1.23 21.72 8.39
N ILE A 213 2.45 22.29 8.46
CA ILE A 213 3.25 22.31 9.69
C ILE A 213 2.54 23.14 10.77
N GLU A 214 1.99 24.30 10.43
CA GLU A 214 1.24 25.14 11.38
C GLU A 214 0.02 24.41 11.93
N SER A 215 -0.77 23.77 11.06
CA SER A 215 -1.90 22.94 11.48
C SER A 215 -1.46 21.82 12.42
N TYR A 216 -0.36 21.15 12.11
CA TYR A 216 0.20 20.13 12.99
C TYR A 216 0.69 20.70 14.32
N ILE A 217 1.37 21.84 14.33
CA ILE A 217 1.85 22.47 15.57
C ILE A 217 0.68 22.79 16.49
N ASN A 218 -0.45 23.23 15.94
CA ASN A 218 -1.64 23.61 16.69
C ASN A 218 -2.49 22.43 17.18
N ALA A 219 -2.60 21.36 16.38
CA ALA A 219 -3.50 20.24 16.66
C ALA A 219 -2.78 18.94 17.09
N GLU A 220 -1.48 18.84 16.81
CA GLU A 220 -0.63 17.64 16.97
C GLU A 220 -1.18 16.38 16.30
N ALA A 221 -2.05 16.55 15.29
CA ALA A 221 -2.75 15.50 14.58
C ALA A 221 -2.75 15.76 13.06
N ILE A 222 -2.84 14.68 12.29
CA ILE A 222 -2.99 14.70 10.83
C ILE A 222 -4.09 13.73 10.45
N ASP A 223 -5.20 14.25 9.92
CA ASP A 223 -6.43 13.47 9.72
C ASP A 223 -6.42 12.61 8.45
N SER A 224 -5.53 12.90 7.50
CA SER A 224 -5.51 12.19 6.22
C SER A 224 -4.12 12.15 5.60
N ILE A 225 -3.94 11.18 4.72
CA ILE A 225 -2.74 11.04 3.89
C ILE A 225 -3.12 11.09 2.43
N LYS A 226 -2.32 11.82 1.64
CA LYS A 226 -2.43 11.80 0.19
C LYS A 226 -1.47 10.76 -0.39
N GLU A 227 -2.01 9.73 -1.02
CA GLU A 227 -1.23 8.75 -1.77
C GLU A 227 -0.43 9.46 -2.88
N SER A 228 0.86 9.16 -2.96
CA SER A 228 1.75 9.71 -3.98
C SER A 228 2.38 8.57 -4.78
N PRO A 229 2.28 8.58 -6.12
CA PRO A 229 2.92 7.57 -6.96
C PRO A 229 4.41 7.92 -7.06
N ILE A 230 5.23 7.34 -6.17
CA ILE A 230 6.69 7.45 -6.15
C ILE A 230 7.29 6.06 -5.95
N LEU A 231 8.54 5.85 -6.34
CA LEU A 231 9.25 4.60 -6.05
C LEU A 231 9.66 4.55 -4.58
N TYR A 232 9.68 3.36 -3.99
CA TYR A 232 9.88 3.17 -2.55
C TYR A 232 11.23 3.71 -2.06
N ARG A 233 12.30 3.49 -2.82
CA ARG A 233 13.62 4.03 -2.45
C ARG A 233 13.59 5.56 -2.34
N ASP A 234 12.92 6.20 -3.29
CA ASP A 234 12.84 7.65 -3.35
C ASP A 234 11.90 8.17 -2.24
N LEU A 235 10.80 7.46 -1.95
CA LEU A 235 9.97 7.68 -0.77
C LEU A 235 10.81 7.68 0.52
N ILE A 236 11.54 6.59 0.79
CA ILE A 236 12.36 6.48 2.02
C ILE A 236 13.40 7.60 2.08
N SER A 237 14.05 7.94 0.95
CA SER A 237 14.98 9.07 0.89
C SER A 237 14.32 10.38 1.27
N ASP A 238 13.13 10.66 0.73
CA ASP A 238 12.41 11.90 0.96
C ASP A 238 11.83 11.97 2.38
N LEU A 239 11.37 10.84 2.93
CA LEU A 239 10.96 10.74 4.33
C LEU A 239 12.11 11.09 5.28
N ASN A 240 13.30 10.56 5.00
CA ASN A 240 14.48 10.83 5.82
C ASN A 240 14.90 12.30 5.77
N LYS A 241 14.96 12.89 4.57
CA LYS A 241 15.25 14.33 4.40
C LYS A 241 14.22 15.21 5.09
N THR A 242 12.93 14.89 4.92
CA THR A 242 11.83 15.65 5.51
C THR A 242 11.84 15.55 7.03
N PHE A 243 12.13 14.37 7.57
CA PHE A 243 12.29 14.19 9.01
C PHE A 243 13.43 15.04 9.58
N ASP A 244 14.61 15.05 8.95
CA ASP A 244 15.75 15.80 9.46
C ASP A 244 15.45 17.32 9.51
N GLN A 245 14.63 17.82 8.58
CA GLN A 245 14.14 19.21 8.61
C GLN A 245 13.12 19.47 9.73
N LEU A 246 12.24 18.51 10.01
CA LEU A 246 11.14 18.67 10.98
C LEU A 246 11.51 18.27 12.40
N TYR A 247 12.57 17.49 12.58
CA TYR A 247 12.94 16.94 13.87
C TYR A 247 13.00 18.00 15.00
N PRO A 248 13.56 19.20 14.76
CA PRO A 248 13.56 20.28 15.77
C PRO A 248 12.17 20.84 16.11
N LEU A 249 11.16 20.63 15.26
CA LEU A 249 9.79 21.10 15.43
C LEU A 249 8.88 20.08 16.15
N LEU A 250 9.33 18.84 16.29
CA LEU A 250 8.55 17.81 16.96
C LEU A 250 8.44 18.12 18.46
N PRO A 251 7.27 17.89 19.09
CA PRO A 251 7.06 18.21 20.49
C PRO A 251 7.95 17.33 21.38
N LEU A 252 8.65 17.97 22.31
CA LEU A 252 9.48 17.29 23.30
C LEU A 252 8.63 16.84 24.49
N LYS A 253 8.66 15.54 24.80
CA LYS A 253 7.99 15.00 26.00
C LYS A 253 8.86 15.26 27.22
N THR A 254 8.45 16.23 28.05
CA THR A 254 9.14 16.64 29.30
C THR A 254 9.58 15.47 30.16
N GLU A 255 8.66 14.58 30.52
CA GLU A 255 8.93 13.42 31.38
C GLU A 255 9.99 12.47 30.81
N LYS A 256 10.00 12.30 29.48
CA LYS A 256 10.98 11.44 28.80
C LYS A 256 12.37 12.09 28.87
N LEU A 257 12.44 13.39 28.61
CA LEU A 257 13.70 14.13 28.61
C LEU A 257 14.28 14.26 30.03
N GLU A 258 13.44 14.47 31.04
CA GLU A 258 13.83 14.44 32.46
C GLU A 258 14.42 13.08 32.85
N LYS A 259 13.73 11.98 32.53
CA LYS A 259 14.24 10.63 32.78
C LYS A 259 15.57 10.39 32.07
N GLU A 260 15.71 10.83 30.81
CA GLU A 260 16.97 10.73 30.07
C GLU A 260 18.10 11.50 30.76
N PHE A 261 17.87 12.72 31.25
CA PHE A 261 18.90 13.49 31.95
C PHE A 261 19.26 12.94 33.32
N ASN A 262 18.27 12.48 34.09
CA ASN A 262 18.48 11.97 35.45
C ASN A 262 19.25 10.64 35.47
N ASN A 263 19.17 9.86 34.40
CA ASN A 263 19.88 8.59 34.27
C ASN A 263 21.33 8.72 33.77
N LEU A 264 21.81 9.94 33.52
CA LEU A 264 23.15 10.19 32.98
C LEU A 264 24.11 10.72 34.03
N SER A 265 25.38 10.37 33.89
CA SER A 265 26.47 11.04 34.61
C SER A 265 26.48 12.54 34.28
N GLU A 266 27.05 13.38 35.15
CA GLU A 266 27.12 14.82 34.90
C GLU A 266 27.84 15.18 33.58
N SER A 267 28.92 14.46 33.27
CA SER A 267 29.68 14.61 32.02
C SER A 267 28.83 14.27 30.79
N ASP A 268 28.09 13.15 30.83
CA ASP A 268 27.28 12.73 29.70
C ASP A 268 25.99 13.55 29.56
N ARG A 269 25.42 14.01 30.68
CA ARG A 269 24.33 14.98 30.70
C ARG A 269 24.75 16.28 30.01
N LYS A 270 25.93 16.81 30.30
CA LYS A 270 26.49 18.00 29.61
C LYS A 270 26.69 17.76 28.12
N LYS A 271 27.19 16.59 27.70
CA LYS A 271 27.34 16.23 26.27
C LYS A 271 25.98 16.16 25.57
N LYS A 272 25.00 15.50 26.18
CA LYS A 272 23.62 15.37 25.64
C LYS A 272 22.96 16.74 25.52
N TYR A 273 23.06 17.59 26.55
CA TYR A 273 22.56 18.96 26.52
C TYR A 273 23.14 19.75 25.35
N LYS A 274 24.47 19.73 25.16
CA LYS A 274 25.13 20.41 24.03
C LYS A 274 24.59 19.92 22.68
N LYS A 275 24.38 18.61 22.51
CA LYS A 275 23.78 18.05 21.29
C LYS A 275 22.35 18.54 21.06
N LEU A 276 21.51 18.52 22.10
CA LEU A 276 20.13 19.02 21.99
C LEU A 276 20.08 20.51 21.66
N VAL A 277 20.92 21.33 22.30
CA VAL A 277 21.05 22.75 21.94
C VAL A 277 21.51 22.93 20.49
N GLN A 278 22.43 22.10 19.98
CA GLN A 278 22.82 22.18 18.58
C GLN A 278 21.68 21.88 17.60
N ILE A 279 20.73 21.03 17.99
CA ILE A 279 19.60 20.62 17.14
C ILE A 279 18.42 21.58 17.24
N TYR A 280 18.06 22.01 18.45
CA TYR A 280 16.81 22.73 18.74
C TYR A 280 16.97 24.25 18.87
N HIS A 281 18.19 24.79 18.78
CA HIS A 281 18.37 26.24 18.86
C HIS A 281 17.69 26.93 17.67
N PRO A 282 16.82 27.94 17.89
CA PRO A 282 16.07 28.59 16.81
C PRO A 282 16.98 29.09 15.67
N ASP A 283 18.09 29.75 15.99
CA ASP A 283 19.02 30.30 14.98
C ASP A 283 19.74 29.24 14.13
N LYS A 284 19.75 27.97 14.56
CA LYS A 284 20.40 26.87 13.81
C LYS A 284 19.45 26.17 12.86
N TRP A 285 18.15 26.46 12.97
CA TRP A 285 17.16 25.91 12.08
C TRP A 285 17.14 26.70 10.77
N HIS A 286 17.91 26.22 9.80
CA HIS A 286 18.02 26.82 8.47
C HIS A 286 17.00 26.19 7.52
N GLY A 287 15.73 26.59 7.66
CA GLY A 287 14.64 26.18 6.78
C GLY A 287 14.11 27.31 5.90
N ASP A 288 13.68 26.96 4.68
CA ASP A 288 12.88 27.84 3.81
C ASP A 288 11.41 27.96 4.31
N LEU A 289 11.04 27.14 5.29
CA LEU A 289 9.69 27.02 5.83
C LEU A 289 9.52 27.91 7.06
N LYS A 290 9.36 29.22 6.87
CA LYS A 290 9.29 30.16 8.00
C LYS A 290 7.87 30.63 8.30
N SER A 291 7.49 30.59 9.57
CA SER A 291 6.30 31.25 10.09
C SER A 291 6.39 31.47 11.61
N GLN A 292 5.51 32.32 12.15
CA GLN A 292 5.49 32.63 13.58
C GLN A 292 5.27 31.38 14.43
N ALA A 293 4.34 30.50 14.05
CA ALA A 293 4.07 29.28 14.82
C ALA A 293 5.27 28.32 14.84
N ILE A 294 6.05 28.27 13.76
CA ILE A 294 7.29 27.49 13.68
C ILE A 294 8.35 28.08 14.62
N ASP A 295 8.54 29.40 14.58
CA ASP A 295 9.48 30.10 15.46
C ASP A 295 9.12 29.93 16.94
N ASP A 296 7.83 29.99 17.26
CA ASP A 296 7.31 29.79 18.61
C ASP A 296 7.57 28.35 19.09
N ARG A 297 7.31 27.34 18.24
CA ARG A 297 7.58 25.93 18.57
C ARG A 297 9.07 25.66 18.80
N LEU A 298 9.95 26.24 17.99
CA LEU A 298 11.40 26.12 18.18
C LEU A 298 11.84 26.71 19.53
N ARG A 299 11.33 27.92 19.87
CA ARG A 299 11.62 28.57 21.15
C ARG A 299 11.09 27.77 22.33
N GLU A 300 9.88 27.24 22.22
CA GLU A 300 9.27 26.38 23.25
C GLU A 300 10.15 25.16 23.53
N ASN A 301 10.50 24.39 22.49
CA ASN A 301 11.36 23.22 22.60
C ASN A 301 12.73 23.57 23.20
N PHE A 302 13.34 24.67 22.75
CA PHE A 302 14.63 25.14 23.25
C PHE A 302 14.57 25.54 24.73
N ASN A 303 13.55 26.31 25.13
CA ASN A 303 13.35 26.75 26.51
C ASN A 303 13.12 25.56 27.45
N LEU A 304 12.39 24.53 26.99
CA LEU A 304 12.21 23.29 27.75
C LEU A 304 13.55 22.60 28.00
N ILE A 305 14.39 22.45 26.98
CA ILE A 305 15.73 21.85 27.12
C ILE A 305 16.58 22.64 28.14
N GLN A 306 16.54 23.98 28.08
CA GLN A 306 17.26 24.82 29.02
C GLN A 306 16.75 24.68 30.46
N LYS A 307 15.42 24.62 30.64
CA LYS A 307 14.79 24.48 31.94
C LYS A 307 15.15 23.16 32.61
N LEU A 308 15.16 22.06 31.86
CA LEU A 308 15.39 20.71 32.40
C LEU A 308 16.87 20.38 32.69
N TYR A 309 17.80 21.11 32.09
CA TYR A 309 19.22 20.93 32.37
C TYR A 309 19.70 21.69 33.61
N LYS A 310 19.06 22.83 33.93
CA LYS A 310 19.34 23.65 35.10
C LYS A 310 18.89 22.94 36.37
#